data_AF-A0A2V5PT64-F1
#
_entry.id   AF-A0A2V5PT64-F1
#
_cell.length_a   1.000
_cell.length_b   1.000
_cell.length_c   1.000
_cell.angle_alpha   90.00
_cell.angle_beta   90.00
_cell.angle_gamma   90.00
#
_symmetry.space_group_name_H-M   'P 1'
#
loop_
_entity.id
_entity.type
_entity.pdbx_description
1 polymer ?
#
loop_
_entity_poly.entity_id
_entity_poly.type
_entity_poly.pdbx_seq_one_letter_code
_entity_poly.pdbx_strand_id
1 'polypeptide(L)'
;MRKRILRHPKRTNAYTLAMGKLAERNPKDVECQVFYALALIATASPTDKTHTNEKKAAALLEPLFRKYPQHPGIPHYLIHACDNSEMANRGVTSVSGVAS
;
A
#
# COMPACT_ATOMS: atom_id res chain seq x y z
N MET A 1 5.77 -28.96 20.86
CA MET A 1 5.04 -27.70 20.62
C MET A 1 4.16 -27.83 19.38
N ARG A 2 2.85 -27.53 19.44
CA ARG A 2 2.01 -27.41 18.23
C ARG A 2 2.16 -25.99 17.68
N LYS A 3 2.66 -25.82 16.45
CA LYS A 3 2.65 -24.52 15.76
C LYS A 3 1.19 -24.08 15.62
N ARG A 4 0.81 -22.99 16.28
CA ARG A 4 -0.52 -22.39 16.12
C ARG A 4 -0.59 -21.72 14.75
N ILE A 5 -1.04 -22.47 13.73
CA ILE A 5 -1.25 -21.93 12.38
C ILE A 5 -2.49 -21.03 12.44
N LEU A 6 -2.28 -19.72 12.33
CA LEU A 6 -3.37 -18.76 12.22
C LEU A 6 -4.04 -18.90 10.84
N ARG A 7 -5.36 -18.69 10.78
CA ARG A 7 -6.13 -18.60 9.53
C ARG A 7 -5.64 -17.40 8.70
N HIS A 8 -5.77 -17.49 7.38
CA HIS A 8 -5.23 -16.51 6.43
C HIS A 8 -5.49 -15.04 6.83
N PRO A 9 -6.73 -14.59 7.14
CA PRO A 9 -6.99 -13.19 7.50
C PRO A 9 -6.26 -12.74 8.77
N LYS A 10 -6.11 -13.63 9.75
CA LYS A 10 -5.37 -13.31 10.98
C LYS A 10 -3.87 -13.17 10.73
N ARG A 11 -3.32 -13.93 9.77
CA ARG A 11 -1.91 -13.82 9.38
C ARG A 11 -1.63 -12.54 8.62
N THR A 12 -2.47 -12.23 7.64
CA THR A 12 -2.30 -11.03 6.81
C THR A 12 -2.46 -9.76 7.65
N ASN A 13 -3.45 -9.69 8.54
CA ASN A 13 -3.62 -8.54 9.43
C ASN A 13 -2.44 -8.38 10.41
N ALA A 14 -1.92 -9.48 10.96
CA ALA A 14 -0.73 -9.44 11.82
C ALA A 14 0.52 -8.97 11.04
N TYR A 15 0.66 -9.41 9.78
CA TYR A 15 1.70 -8.95 8.89
C TYR A 15 1.59 -7.45 8.59
N THR A 16 0.40 -6.95 8.22
CA THR A 16 0.17 -5.52 7.97
C THR A 16 0.51 -4.67 9.19
N LEU A 17 0.14 -5.12 10.39
CA LEU A 17 0.51 -4.42 11.63
C LEU A 17 2.02 -4.42 11.87
N ALA A 18 2.71 -5.53 11.61
CA ALA A 18 4.17 -5.62 11.74
C ALA A 18 4.88 -4.70 10.74
N MET A 19 4.41 -4.65 9.48
CA MET A 19 4.94 -3.75 8.46
C MET A 19 4.72 -2.28 8.82
N GLY A 20 3.57 -1.94 9.41
CA GLY A 20 3.32 -0.58 9.92
C GLY A 20 4.33 -0.17 10.98
N LYS A 21 4.60 -1.04 11.96
CA LYS A 21 5.62 -0.79 12.99
C LYS A 21 7.03 -0.67 12.40
N LEU A 22 7.34 -1.45 11.35
CA LEU A 22 8.62 -1.38 10.69
C LEU A 22 8.78 -0.05 9.94
N ALA A 23 7.76 0.39 9.21
CA ALA A 23 7.71 1.67 8.53
C ALA A 23 7.81 2.86 9.50
N GLU A 24 7.12 2.80 10.64
CA GLU A 24 7.20 3.82 11.70
C GLU A 24 8.62 3.96 12.28
N ARG A 25 9.32 2.84 12.45
CA ARG A 25 10.71 2.83 12.96
C ARG A 25 11.72 3.28 11.92
N ASN A 26 11.39 3.17 10.63
CA ASN A 26 12.27 3.48 9.51
C ASN A 26 11.61 4.48 8.54
N PRO A 27 11.29 5.70 8.99
CA PRO A 27 10.50 6.65 8.20
C PRO A 27 11.21 7.15 6.93
N LYS A 28 12.56 7.02 6.87
CA LYS A 28 13.38 7.43 5.73
C LYS A 28 13.69 6.29 4.75
N ASP A 29 13.38 5.05 5.14
CA ASP A 29 13.59 3.87 4.30
C ASP A 29 12.40 3.73 3.35
N VAL A 30 12.67 3.88 2.05
CA VAL A 30 11.66 3.87 0.99
C VAL A 30 10.96 2.51 0.94
N GLU A 31 11.71 1.43 0.97
CA GLU A 31 11.15 0.08 0.85
C GLU A 31 10.29 -0.28 2.05
N CYS A 32 10.65 0.17 3.25
CA CYS A 32 9.79 0.01 4.43
C CYS A 32 8.41 0.67 4.24
N GLN A 33 8.36 1.88 3.67
CA GLN A 33 7.09 2.56 3.39
C GLN A 33 6.31 1.87 2.27
N VAL A 34 7.01 1.48 1.19
CA VAL A 34 6.43 0.81 0.01
C VAL A 34 5.83 -0.54 0.39
N PHE A 35 6.53 -1.37 1.15
CA PHE A 35 6.01 -2.66 1.60
C PHE A 35 4.89 -2.53 2.63
N TYR A 36 4.86 -1.44 3.43
CA TYR A 36 3.72 -1.17 4.28
C TYR A 36 2.47 -0.80 3.47
N ALA A 37 2.63 0.05 2.45
CA ALA A 37 1.54 0.38 1.52
C ALA A 37 1.00 -0.88 0.81
N LEU A 38 1.89 -1.76 0.33
CA LEU A 38 1.48 -3.06 -0.24
C LEU A 38 0.69 -3.90 0.77
N ALA A 39 1.14 -3.98 2.02
CA ALA A 39 0.44 -4.75 3.05
C ALA A 39 -0.96 -4.20 3.35
N LEU A 40 -1.13 -2.86 3.35
CA LEU A 40 -2.43 -2.21 3.49
C LEU A 40 -3.38 -2.61 2.34
N ILE A 41 -2.92 -2.49 1.09
CA ILE A 41 -3.71 -2.86 -0.10
C ILE A 41 -4.09 -4.34 -0.07
N ALA A 42 -3.13 -5.23 0.22
CA ALA A 42 -3.36 -6.67 0.29
C ALA A 42 -4.32 -7.11 1.41
N THR A 43 -4.61 -6.22 2.37
CA THR A 43 -5.56 -6.46 3.47
C THR A 43 -6.77 -5.53 3.46
N ALA A 44 -6.94 -4.75 2.39
CA ALA A 44 -8.16 -3.97 2.18
C ALA A 44 -9.37 -4.90 2.14
N SER A 45 -10.45 -4.50 2.84
CA SER A 45 -11.68 -5.28 2.84
C SER A 45 -12.53 -4.91 1.63
N PRO A 46 -13.00 -5.87 0.81
CA PRO A 46 -13.88 -5.57 -0.31
C PRO A 46 -15.25 -5.03 0.13
N THR A 47 -15.61 -5.19 1.41
CA THR A 47 -16.85 -4.65 1.98
C THR A 47 -16.67 -3.28 2.62
N ASP A 48 -15.43 -2.78 2.77
CA ASP A 48 -15.18 -1.44 3.30
C ASP A 48 -15.37 -0.42 2.18
N LYS A 49 -16.51 0.28 2.22
CA LYS A 49 -16.83 1.34 1.24
C LYS A 49 -16.10 2.66 1.51
N THR A 50 -15.36 2.76 2.61
CA THR A 50 -14.57 3.95 2.93
C THR A 50 -13.19 3.92 2.30
N HIS A 51 -12.75 2.74 1.81
CA HIS A 51 -11.44 2.51 1.22
C HIS A 51 -10.30 2.99 2.12
N THR A 52 -10.40 2.74 3.43
CA THR A 52 -9.49 3.31 4.43
C THR A 52 -8.04 2.89 4.21
N ASN A 53 -7.81 1.60 3.93
CA ASN A 53 -6.46 1.07 3.72
C ASN A 53 -5.86 1.56 2.40
N GLU A 54 -6.67 1.59 1.35
CA GLU A 54 -6.29 2.05 0.02
C GLU A 54 -5.90 3.53 0.05
N LYS A 55 -6.72 4.38 0.69
CA LYS A 55 -6.42 5.80 0.90
C LYS A 55 -5.12 6.01 1.68
N LYS A 56 -4.90 5.21 2.73
CA LYS A 56 -3.67 5.26 3.51
C LYS A 56 -2.45 4.85 2.67
N ALA A 57 -2.58 3.81 1.85
CA ALA A 57 -1.52 3.37 0.95
C ALA A 57 -1.18 4.44 -0.10
N ALA A 58 -2.19 5.04 -0.74
CA ALA A 58 -2.00 6.14 -1.69
C ALA A 58 -1.27 7.33 -1.03
N ALA A 59 -1.67 7.73 0.17
CA ALA A 59 -1.03 8.83 0.90
C ALA A 59 0.45 8.58 1.23
N LEU A 60 0.85 7.31 1.42
CA LEU A 60 2.26 6.93 1.59
C LEU A 60 3.02 6.96 0.26
N LEU A 61 2.39 6.49 -0.82
CA LEU A 61 3.03 6.27 -2.12
C LEU A 61 3.12 7.53 -2.98
N GLU A 62 2.13 8.42 -2.97
CA GLU A 62 2.13 9.66 -3.75
C GLU A 62 3.38 10.54 -3.55
N PRO A 63 3.82 10.87 -2.32
CA PRO A 63 5.05 11.64 -2.13
C PRO A 63 6.31 10.86 -2.55
N LEU A 64 6.32 9.54 -2.38
CA LEU A 64 7.42 8.70 -2.81
C LEU A 64 7.50 8.61 -4.33
N PHE A 65 6.37 8.58 -5.03
CA PHE A 65 6.31 8.55 -6.48
C PHE A 65 6.89 9.84 -7.08
N ARG A 66 6.54 11.01 -6.51
CA ARG A 66 7.15 12.29 -6.92
C ARG A 66 8.67 12.30 -6.76
N LYS A 67 9.20 11.60 -5.76
CA LYS A 67 10.64 11.54 -5.48
C LYS A 67 11.37 10.46 -6.28
N TYR A 68 10.71 9.33 -6.52
CA TYR A 68 11.27 8.15 -7.17
C TYR A 68 10.33 7.63 -8.28
N PRO A 69 10.11 8.41 -9.35
CA PRO A 69 9.12 8.06 -10.37
C PRO A 69 9.48 6.77 -11.13
N GLN A 70 10.77 6.43 -11.19
CA GLN A 70 11.27 5.22 -11.84
C GLN A 70 11.40 4.01 -10.89
N HIS A 71 10.91 4.12 -9.66
CA HIS A 71 10.90 2.97 -8.77
C HIS A 71 9.93 1.90 -9.32
N PRO A 72 10.33 0.62 -9.44
CA PRO A 72 9.49 -0.38 -10.09
C PRO A 72 8.20 -0.71 -9.32
N GLY A 73 8.20 -0.57 -7.98
CA GLY A 73 7.06 -0.94 -7.13
C GLY A 73 6.08 0.18 -6.84
N ILE A 74 6.52 1.44 -6.78
CA ILE A 74 5.68 2.57 -6.33
C ILE A 74 4.50 2.84 -7.28
N PRO A 75 4.70 3.05 -8.59
CA PRO A 75 3.58 3.32 -9.50
C PRO A 75 2.62 2.14 -9.57
N HIS A 76 3.15 0.90 -9.54
CA HIS A 76 2.32 -0.31 -9.53
C HIS A 76 1.39 -0.37 -8.31
N TYR A 77 1.90 -0.15 -7.10
CA TYR A 77 1.07 -0.16 -5.90
C TYR A 77 0.15 1.05 -5.79
N LEU A 78 0.50 2.18 -6.38
CA LEU A 78 -0.35 3.36 -6.43
C LEU A 78 -1.58 3.14 -7.34
N ILE A 79 -1.42 2.39 -8.44
CA ILE A 79 -2.54 1.94 -9.28
C ILE A 79 -3.47 1.03 -8.46
N HIS A 80 -2.95 -0.03 -7.83
CA HIS A 80 -3.78 -0.93 -7.01
C HIS A 80 -4.49 -0.20 -5.86
N ALA A 81 -3.86 0.79 -5.25
CA ALA A 81 -4.52 1.63 -4.24
C ALA A 81 -5.68 2.44 -4.84
N CYS A 82 -5.60 2.83 -6.11
CA CYS A 82 -6.60 3.64 -6.80
C CYS A 82 -7.63 2.82 -7.60
N ASP A 83 -7.55 1.48 -7.61
CA ASP A 83 -8.46 0.56 -8.34
C ASP A 83 -9.86 0.44 -7.68
N ASN A 84 -10.40 1.57 -7.22
CA ASN A 84 -11.77 1.71 -6.74
C ASN A 84 -12.43 2.93 -7.41
N SER A 85 -13.75 2.89 -7.50
CA SER A 85 -14.53 3.92 -8.20
C SER A 85 -14.33 5.33 -7.63
N GLU A 86 -14.00 5.44 -6.33
CA GLU A 86 -13.77 6.73 -5.68
C GLU A 86 -12.43 7.37 -6.11
N MET A 87 -11.39 6.55 -6.30
CA MET A 87 -10.02 7.03 -6.55
C MET A 87 -9.50 6.77 -7.95
N ALA A 88 -10.31 6.20 -8.86
CA ALA A 88 -9.91 5.87 -10.23
C ALA A 88 -9.21 7.03 -10.97
N ASN A 89 -9.71 8.26 -10.84
CA ASN A 89 -9.09 9.45 -11.47
C ASN A 89 -7.66 9.74 -10.94
N ARG A 90 -7.34 9.36 -9.70
CA ARG A 90 -5.99 9.52 -9.12
C ARG A 90 -5.01 8.49 -9.68
N GLY A 91 -5.49 7.28 -9.99
CA GLY A 91 -4.71 6.23 -10.63
C GLY A 91 -4.25 6.62 -12.04
N VAL A 92 -5.13 7.25 -12.83
CA VAL A 92 -4.83 7.71 -14.19
C VAL A 92 -3.67 8.73 -14.20
N THR A 93 -3.71 9.73 -13.33
CA THR A 93 -2.64 10.73 -13.20
C THR A 93 -1.29 10.09 -12.85
N SER A 94 -1.32 9.01 -12.05
CA SER A 94 -0.11 8.29 -11.65
C SER A 94 0.55 7.56 -12.82
N VAL A 95 -0.25 6.93 -13.68
CA VAL A 95 0.22 6.27 -14.91
C VAL A 95 0.76 7.29 -15.91
N SER A 96 0.05 8.41 -16.10
CA SER A 96 0.47 9.45 -17.04
C SER A 96 1.76 10.18 -16.62
N GLY A 97 2.06 10.26 -15.32
CA GLY A 97 3.29 10.87 -14.81
C GLY A 97 4.58 10.08 -15.03
N VAL A 98 4.50 8.79 -15.43
CA VAL A 98 5.66 7.97 -15.81
C VAL A 98 6.13 8.27 -17.24
N ALA A 99 5.29 8.94 -18.04
CA ALA A 99 5.52 9.16 -19.47
C ALA A 99 6.04 10.58 -19.81
N SER A 100 6.66 11.30 -18.87
CA SER A 100 7.20 12.66 -19.09
C SER A 100 8.65 12.78 -18.63
#